data_AF-R2R4M2-F1
#
_entry.id   AF-R2R4M2-F1
#
_cell.length_a   1.000
_cell.length_b   1.000
_cell.length_c   1.000
_cell.angle_alpha   90.00
_cell.angle_beta   90.00
_cell.angle_gamma   90.00
#
_symmetry.space_group_name_H-M   'P 1'
#
loop_
_entity.id
_entity.type
_entity.pdbx_description
1 polymer ?
#
loop_
_entity_poly.entity_id
_entity_poly.type
_entity_poly.pdbx_seq_one_letter_code
_entity_poly.pdbx_strand_id
1 'polypeptide(L)'
;MNEDEKELKINQQLRQVGIDQDENRRKIRELEDLEADYFSIHQQEQRYYQELIGNNQGSQLISHFMVLDEEANHLHQYDRQRLEDTAEYLVSKEVRLRDLEEELYIERKQLFSNGEEAEDNRYGY
;
A
#
# COMPACT_ATOMS: atom_id res chain seq x y z
N MET A 1 34.16 3.14 14.09
CA MET A 1 32.89 2.50 14.48
C MET A 1 33.21 1.04 14.71
N ASN A 2 33.04 0.58 15.95
CA ASN A 2 33.27 -0.81 16.34
C ASN A 2 32.23 -1.73 15.66
N GLU A 3 32.52 -3.02 15.50
CA GLU A 3 31.60 -4.01 14.92
C GLU A 3 30.30 -4.09 15.72
N ASP A 4 30.37 -4.01 17.05
CA ASP A 4 29.20 -3.95 17.93
C ASP A 4 28.29 -2.73 17.67
N GLU A 5 28.89 -1.57 17.37
CA GLU A 5 28.14 -0.35 17.05
C GLU A 5 27.45 -0.45 15.69
N LYS A 6 28.09 -1.13 14.72
CA LYS A 6 27.50 -1.40 13.40
C LYS A 6 26.36 -2.40 13.51
N GLU A 7 26.53 -3.48 14.27
CA GLU A 7 25.49 -4.48 14.47
C GLU A 7 24.28 -3.86 15.20
N LEU A 8 24.52 -3.06 16.24
CA LEU A 8 23.44 -2.36 16.96
C LEU A 8 22.63 -1.46 16.01
N LYS A 9 23.31 -0.75 15.11
CA LYS A 9 22.67 0.12 14.12
C LYS A 9 21.82 -0.68 13.13
N ILE A 10 22.35 -1.77 12.59
CA ILE A 10 21.59 -2.64 11.66
C ILE A 10 20.37 -3.24 12.36
N ASN A 11 20.51 -3.70 13.60
CA ASN A 11 19.41 -4.23 14.39
C ASN A 11 18.34 -3.17 14.73
N GLN A 12 18.73 -1.89 14.86
CA GLN A 12 17.77 -0.80 14.98
C GLN A 12 17.04 -0.55 13.64
N GLN A 13 17.76 -0.58 12.52
CA GLN A 13 17.17 -0.39 11.19
C GLN A 13 16.22 -1.53 10.82
N LEU A 14 16.58 -2.80 11.06
CA LEU A 14 15.71 -3.96 10.84
C LEU A 14 14.42 -3.87 11.65
N ARG A 15 14.51 -3.43 12.91
CA ARG A 15 13.32 -3.19 13.75
C ARG A 15 12.42 -2.11 13.16
N GLN A 16 13.00 -1.02 12.67
CA GLN A 16 12.22 0.05 12.04
C GLN A 16 11.56 -0.42 10.74
N VAL A 17 12.29 -1.15 9.89
CA VAL A 17 11.75 -1.72 8.65
C VAL A 17 10.59 -2.67 8.94
N GLY A 18 10.69 -3.50 9.98
CA GLY A 18 9.56 -4.35 10.40
C GLY A 18 8.32 -3.56 10.80
N ILE A 19 8.48 -2.48 11.58
CA ILE A 19 7.37 -1.58 11.94
C ILE A 19 6.75 -0.94 10.69
N ASP A 20 7.59 -0.45 9.79
CA ASP A 20 7.15 0.23 8.56
C ASP A 20 6.41 -0.74 7.62
N GLN A 21 6.87 -2.00 7.52
CA GLN A 21 6.19 -3.05 6.76
C GLN A 21 4.82 -3.39 7.37
N ASP A 22 4.75 -3.54 8.70
CA ASP A 22 3.49 -3.83 9.39
C ASP A 22 2.48 -2.68 9.28
N GLU A 23 2.95 -1.43 9.31
CA GLU A 23 2.12 -0.27 9.02
C GLU A 23 1.64 -0.28 7.56
N ASN A 24 2.53 -0.57 6.61
CA ASN A 24 2.17 -0.59 5.19
C ASN A 24 1.13 -1.67 4.87
N ARG A 25 1.29 -2.88 5.45
CA ARG A 25 0.32 -3.97 5.29
C ARG A 25 -1.04 -3.65 5.90
N ARG A 26 -1.07 -2.94 7.03
CA ARG A 26 -2.34 -2.46 7.61
C ARG A 26 -3.04 -1.48 6.68
N LYS A 27 -2.31 -0.49 6.14
CA LYS A 27 -2.86 0.48 5.17
C LYS A 27 -3.40 -0.17 3.90
N ILE A 28 -2.72 -1.20 3.40
CA ILE A 28 -3.20 -1.98 2.23
C ILE A 28 -4.56 -2.62 2.56
N ARG A 29 -4.69 -3.30 3.71
CA ARG A 29 -5.97 -3.90 4.11
C ARG A 29 -7.08 -2.87 4.29
N GLU A 30 -6.77 -1.74 4.92
CA GLU A 30 -7.74 -0.64 5.08
C GLU A 30 -8.22 -0.10 3.73
N LEU A 31 -7.35 -0.06 2.71
CA LEU A 31 -7.75 0.31 1.35
C LEU A 31 -8.56 -0.77 0.65
N GLU A 32 -8.24 -2.06 0.84
CA GLU A 32 -9.04 -3.16 0.30
C GLU A 32 -10.47 -3.12 0.85
N ASP A 33 -10.63 -2.85 2.15
CA ASP A 33 -11.94 -2.67 2.78
C ASP A 33 -12.67 -1.43 2.22
N LEU A 34 -11.97 -0.31 2.07
CA LEU A 34 -12.54 0.92 1.50
C LEU A 34 -12.96 0.75 0.04
N GLU A 35 -12.19 0.01 -0.76
CA GLU A 35 -12.51 -0.32 -2.15
C GLU A 35 -13.78 -1.18 -2.21
N ALA A 36 -13.91 -2.18 -1.32
CA ALA A 36 -15.11 -3.01 -1.25
C ALA A 36 -16.37 -2.19 -0.89
N ASP A 37 -16.26 -1.29 0.09
CA ASP A 37 -17.35 -0.38 0.48
C ASP A 37 -17.72 0.56 -0.68
N TYR A 38 -16.72 1.14 -1.34
CA TYR A 38 -16.90 1.99 -2.50
C TYR A 38 -17.66 1.29 -3.63
N PHE A 39 -17.27 0.08 -4.01
CA PHE A 39 -17.97 -0.69 -5.05
C PHE A 39 -19.43 -0.99 -4.67
N SER A 40 -19.69 -1.26 -3.40
CA SER A 40 -21.04 -1.50 -2.90
C SER A 40 -21.93 -0.26 -3.01
N ILE A 41 -21.40 0.91 -2.62
CA ILE A 41 -22.12 2.20 -2.71
C ILE A 41 -22.37 2.56 -4.17
N HIS A 42 -21.34 2.48 -5.03
CA HIS A 42 -21.46 2.80 -6.45
C HIS A 42 -22.54 1.96 -7.13
N GLN A 43 -22.60 0.66 -6.83
CA GLN A 43 -23.62 -0.22 -7.38
C GLN A 43 -25.04 0.17 -6.92
N GLN A 44 -25.21 0.59 -5.66
CA GLN A 44 -26.50 1.03 -5.14
C GLN A 44 -26.95 2.33 -5.79
N GLU A 45 -26.06 3.31 -5.94
CA GLU A 45 -26.37 4.57 -6.61
C GLU A 45 -26.76 4.39 -8.08
N GLN A 46 -26.03 3.57 -8.83
CA GLN A 46 -26.38 3.29 -10.23
C GLN A 46 -27.77 2.68 -10.35
N ARG A 47 -28.13 1.73 -9.47
CA ARG A 47 -29.48 1.16 -9.45
C ARG A 47 -30.53 2.23 -9.14
N TYR A 48 -30.27 3.10 -8.16
CA TYR A 48 -31.17 4.18 -7.79
C TYR A 48 -31.43 5.15 -8.95
N TYR A 49 -30.40 5.60 -9.66
CA TYR A 49 -30.58 6.48 -10.82
C TYR A 49 -31.31 5.79 -11.96
N GLN A 50 -31.02 4.52 -12.24
CA GLN A 50 -31.76 3.75 -13.24
C GLN A 50 -33.26 3.62 -12.89
N GLU A 51 -33.58 3.37 -11.62
CA GLU A 51 -34.96 3.32 -11.14
C GLU A 51 -35.65 4.69 -11.28
N LEU A 52 -34.98 5.79 -10.91
CA LEU A 52 -35.52 7.14 -11.07
C LEU A 52 -35.79 7.48 -12.52
N ILE A 53 -34.84 7.20 -13.42
CA ILE A 53 -34.98 7.45 -14.86
C ILE A 53 -36.13 6.61 -15.43
N GLY A 54 -36.20 5.32 -15.08
CA GLY A 54 -37.26 4.41 -15.50
C GLY A 54 -38.65 4.85 -15.02
N ASN A 55 -38.77 5.24 -13.76
CA ASN A 55 -40.04 5.68 -13.16
C ASN A 55 -40.50 7.06 -13.66
N ASN A 56 -39.60 7.87 -14.22
CA ASN A 56 -39.89 9.19 -14.74
C ASN A 56 -39.92 9.25 -16.28
N GLN A 57 -40.14 8.11 -16.96
CA GLN A 57 -40.28 8.08 -18.41
C GLN A 57 -41.37 9.01 -18.93
N GLY A 58 -41.01 9.89 -19.87
CA GLY A 58 -41.90 10.94 -20.40
C GLY A 58 -42.05 12.19 -19.54
N SER A 59 -41.40 12.24 -18.37
CA SER A 59 -41.33 13.43 -17.51
C SER A 59 -40.30 14.44 -18.04
N GLN A 60 -40.55 15.73 -17.78
CA GLN A 60 -39.56 16.79 -18.02
C GLN A 60 -38.31 16.64 -17.14
N LEU A 61 -38.42 15.89 -16.03
CA LEU A 61 -37.31 15.66 -15.09
C LEU A 61 -36.33 14.58 -15.55
N ILE A 62 -36.63 13.83 -16.62
CA ILE A 62 -35.78 12.70 -17.03
C ILE A 62 -34.36 13.16 -17.39
N SER A 63 -34.25 14.30 -18.08
CA SER A 63 -32.97 14.88 -18.47
C SER A 63 -32.17 15.31 -17.24
N HIS A 64 -32.84 15.74 -16.16
CA HIS A 64 -32.17 16.12 -14.94
C HIS A 64 -31.57 14.90 -14.23
N PHE A 65 -32.30 13.77 -14.17
CA PHE A 65 -31.77 12.53 -13.58
C PHE A 65 -30.64 11.91 -14.41
N MET A 66 -30.68 12.02 -15.74
CA MET A 66 -29.55 11.59 -16.59
C MET A 66 -28.27 12.39 -16.32
N VAL A 67 -28.39 13.70 -16.11
CA VAL A 67 -27.23 14.56 -15.77
C VAL A 67 -26.69 14.19 -14.39
N LEU A 68 -27.55 13.91 -13.40
CA LEU A 68 -27.11 13.49 -12.07
C LEU A 68 -26.40 12.12 -12.10
N ASP A 69 -26.88 11.16 -12.91
CA ASP A 69 -26.22 9.87 -13.11
C ASP A 69 -24.83 10.06 -13.75
N GLU A 70 -24.71 10.93 -14.74
CA GLU A 70 -23.43 11.25 -15.39
C GLU A 70 -22.45 11.95 -14.43
N GLU A 71 -22.92 12.92 -13.64
CA GLU A 71 -22.12 13.61 -12.62
C GLU A 71 -21.64 12.65 -11.53
N ALA A 72 -22.52 11.78 -11.04
CA ALA A 72 -22.15 10.72 -10.09
C ALA A 72 -21.07 9.81 -10.69
N ASN A 73 -21.26 9.34 -11.93
CA ASN A 73 -20.28 8.50 -12.60
C ASN A 73 -18.90 9.19 -12.77
N HIS A 74 -18.87 10.50 -13.03
CA HIS A 74 -17.62 11.25 -13.08
C HIS A 74 -16.91 11.34 -11.73
N LEU A 75 -17.66 11.59 -10.65
CA LEU A 75 -17.10 11.60 -9.30
C LEU A 75 -16.52 10.23 -8.93
N HIS A 76 -17.24 9.16 -9.28
CA HIS A 76 -16.81 7.77 -9.09
C HIS A 76 -15.51 7.47 -9.84
N GLN A 77 -15.37 7.89 -11.10
CA GLN A 77 -14.12 7.71 -11.84
C GLN A 77 -12.94 8.40 -11.16
N TYR A 78 -13.15 9.60 -10.63
CA TYR A 78 -12.11 10.33 -9.90
C TYR A 78 -11.70 9.61 -8.60
N ASP A 79 -12.66 9.20 -7.78
CA ASP A 79 -12.37 8.52 -6.53
C ASP A 79 -11.72 7.15 -6.75
N ARG A 80 -12.17 6.41 -7.77
CA ARG A 80 -11.54 5.15 -8.18
C ARG A 80 -10.08 5.37 -8.58
N GLN A 81 -9.78 6.35 -9.43
CA GLN A 81 -8.40 6.64 -9.83
C GLN A 81 -7.54 6.96 -8.60
N ARG A 82 -8.08 7.75 -7.65
CA ARG A 82 -7.37 8.10 -6.42
C ARG A 82 -7.05 6.88 -5.56
N LEU A 83 -7.97 5.92 -5.46
CA LEU A 83 -7.76 4.66 -4.74
C LEU A 83 -6.69 3.81 -5.44
N GLU A 84 -6.77 3.67 -6.77
CA GLU A 84 -5.80 2.93 -7.58
C GLU A 84 -4.37 3.52 -7.44
N ASP A 85 -4.23 4.84 -7.53
CA ASP A 85 -2.94 5.54 -7.35
C ASP A 85 -2.35 5.29 -5.95
N THR A 86 -3.20 5.28 -4.92
CA THR A 86 -2.78 5.05 -3.54
C THR A 86 -2.35 3.59 -3.34
N ALA A 87 -3.08 2.65 -3.93
CA ALA A 87 -2.73 1.23 -3.90
C ALA A 87 -1.39 0.96 -4.58
N GLU A 88 -1.17 1.50 -5.78
CA GLU A 88 0.11 1.37 -6.50
C GLU A 88 1.28 1.93 -5.68
N TYR A 89 1.09 3.10 -5.07
CA TYR A 89 2.10 3.69 -4.19
C TYR A 89 2.45 2.76 -3.01
N LEU A 90 1.47 2.21 -2.31
CA LEU A 90 1.71 1.35 -1.14
C LEU A 90 2.35 0.02 -1.51
N VAL A 91 1.96 -0.58 -2.64
CA VAL A 91 2.60 -1.79 -3.16
C VAL A 91 4.06 -1.51 -3.51
N SER A 92 4.35 -0.40 -4.19
CA SER A 92 5.73 0.00 -4.52
C SER A 92 6.58 0.23 -3.25
N LYS A 93 5.97 0.80 -2.20
CA LYS A 93 6.61 1.00 -0.91
C LYS A 93 6.90 -0.33 -0.21
N GLU A 94 5.98 -1.29 -0.27
CA GLU A 94 6.20 -2.62 0.31
C GLU A 94 7.40 -3.33 -0.33
N VAL A 95 7.50 -3.29 -1.66
CA VAL A 95 8.64 -3.87 -2.40
C VAL A 95 9.95 -3.25 -1.92
N ARG A 96 10.03 -1.92 -1.87
CA ARG A 96 11.23 -1.22 -1.40
C ARG A 96 11.61 -1.56 0.04
N LEU A 97 10.63 -1.73 0.92
CA LEU A 97 10.88 -2.11 2.31
C LEU A 97 11.38 -3.55 2.44
N ARG A 98 10.95 -4.46 1.56
CA ARG A 98 11.48 -5.83 1.51
C ARG A 98 12.90 -5.86 0.99
N ASP A 99 13.18 -5.11 -0.08
CA ASP A 99 14.53 -5.00 -0.64
C ASP A 99 15.51 -4.44 0.42
N LEU A 100 15.11 -3.39 1.14
CA LEU A 100 15.91 -2.82 2.22
C LEU A 100 16.13 -3.81 3.38
N GLU A 101 15.12 -4.60 3.73
CA GLU A 101 15.25 -5.65 4.74
C GLU A 101 16.29 -6.69 4.31
N GLU A 102 16.23 -7.14 3.05
CA GLU A 102 17.18 -8.11 2.49
C GLU A 102 18.61 -7.55 2.48
N GLU A 103 18.80 -6.31 2.04
CA GLU A 103 20.10 -5.63 2.07
C GLU A 103 20.69 -5.58 3.49
N LEU A 104 19.88 -5.23 4.50
CA LEU A 104 20.31 -5.18 5.90
C LEU A 104 20.67 -6.57 6.43
N TYR A 105 19.96 -7.63 6.03
CA TYR A 105 20.33 -9.00 6.39
C TYR A 105 21.65 -9.43 5.75
N ILE A 106 21.89 -9.06 4.49
CA ILE A 106 23.16 -9.33 3.80
C ILE A 106 24.31 -8.58 4.48
N GLU A 107 24.14 -7.29 4.79
CA GLU A 107 25.14 -6.49 5.50
C GLU A 107 25.46 -7.09 6.88
N ARG A 108 24.42 -7.49 7.63
CA ARG A 108 24.59 -8.16 8.91
C ARG A 108 25.39 -9.45 8.77
N LYS A 109 25.08 -10.28 7.77
CA LYS A 109 25.78 -11.54 7.52
C LYS A 109 27.26 -11.31 7.19
N GLN A 110 27.56 -10.32 6.37
CA GLN A 110 28.94 -9.97 6.00
C GLN A 110 29.77 -9.45 7.20
N LEU A 111 29.15 -8.71 8.11
CA LEU A 111 29.82 -8.26 9.34
C LEU A 111 30.32 -9.44 10.18
N PHE A 112 29.54 -10.51 10.30
CA PHE A 112 29.93 -11.70 11.05
C PHE A 112 30.91 -12.61 10.28
N SER A 113 30.81 -12.69 8.94
CA SER A 113 31.78 -13.44 8.13
C SER A 113 33.18 -12.78 8.11
N ASN A 114 33.25 -11.45 8.12
CA ASN A 114 34.53 -10.74 8.19
C ASN A 114 35.17 -10.78 9.59
N GLY A 115 34.36 -10.93 10.65
CA GLY A 115 34.85 -11.12 12.02
C GLY A 115 35.51 -12.50 12.23
N GLU A 116 34.94 -13.56 11.62
CA GLU A 116 35.52 -14.91 11.67
C GLU A 116 36.89 -15.00 10.97
N GLU A 117 37.07 -14.36 9.80
CA GLU A 117 38.38 -14.30 9.11
C GLU A 117 39.44 -13.50 9.89
N ALA A 118 39.03 -12.52 10.69
CA ALA A 118 39.92 -11.71 11.51
C ALA A 118 40.36 -12.43 12.81
N GLU A 119 39.52 -13.29 13.39
CA GLU A 119 39.89 -14.13 14.53
C GLU A 119 40.76 -15.33 14.12
N ASP A 120 40.51 -15.95 12.98
CA ASP A 120 41.27 -17.11 12.49
C ASP A 120 42.72 -16.71 12.12
N ASN A 121 42.92 -15.51 11.55
CA ASN A 121 44.25 -14.93 11.31
C ASN A 121 44.97 -14.47 12.59
N ARG A 122 44.28 -14.36 13.73
CA ARG A 122 44.88 -13.95 15.02
C ARG A 122 45.40 -15.13 15.84
N TYR A 123 44.92 -16.34 15.55
CA TYR A 123 45.31 -17.58 16.21
C TYR A 123 45.90 -18.64 15.26
N GLY A 124 46.22 -18.29 14.02
CA GLY A 124 46.93 -19.16 13.08
C GLY A 124 48.30 -19.60 13.63
N TYR A 125 48.43 -20.91 13.89
CA TYR A 125 49.65 -21.62 14.26
C TYR A 125 50.70 -21.62 13.15
#